data_AF-A0A7W9IE47-F1
#
_entry.id   AF-A0A7W9IE47-F1
#
_cell.length_a   1.000
_cell.length_b   1.000
_cell.length_c   1.000
_cell.angle_alpha   90.00
_cell.angle_beta   90.00
_cell.angle_gamma   90.00
#
_symmetry.space_group_name_H-M   'P 1'
#
loop_
_entity.id
_entity.type
_entity.pdbx_description
1 polymer ?
#
loop_
_entity_poly.entity_id
_entity_poly.type
_entity_poly.pdbx_seq_one_letter_code
_entity_poly.pdbx_strand_id
1 'polypeptide(L)'
;MRGPHRAGRLGPPDDGQPSCGRRYEAFGRVMAALAGESELMESCHDLTWRRGTDHSWHIRWRDGPRAAEIAAVLTAHVPDSACPGSSVVPAGPVTAGTATLDVMGVLFVLRSVDPVSRERFRGRPGLRRLDEALDTTRRTARRHPWEVLLGG
;
A
#
# COMPACT_ATOMS: atom_id res chain seq x y z
N MET A 1 -10.88 50.55 -39.27
CA MET A 1 -11.06 50.67 -37.80
C MET A 1 -10.28 49.56 -37.10
N ARG A 2 -9.28 49.93 -36.30
CA ARG A 2 -8.57 49.06 -35.35
C ARG A 2 -9.44 48.88 -34.10
N GLY A 3 -9.47 47.66 -33.57
CA GLY A 3 -9.94 47.32 -32.22
C GLY A 3 -9.37 45.95 -31.82
N PRO A 4 -8.32 45.88 -30.98
CA PRO A 4 -7.69 44.64 -30.52
C PRO A 4 -8.12 44.25 -29.09
N HIS A 5 -7.63 43.09 -28.63
CA HIS A 5 -7.79 42.46 -27.31
C HIS A 5 -9.05 41.57 -27.18
N ARG A 6 -8.95 40.27 -26.87
CA ARG A 6 -8.08 39.65 -25.88
C ARG A 6 -7.78 38.22 -26.34
N ALA A 7 -6.57 37.97 -26.84
CA ALA A 7 -6.03 36.63 -26.86
C ALA A 7 -5.91 36.20 -25.40
N GLY A 8 -6.84 35.37 -24.94
CA GLY A 8 -6.73 34.68 -23.68
C GLY A 8 -5.43 33.90 -23.71
N ARG A 9 -4.45 34.39 -22.94
CA ARG A 9 -3.18 33.73 -22.69
C ARG A 9 -3.53 32.35 -22.12
N LEU A 10 -3.48 31.31 -22.97
CA LEU A 10 -3.28 29.95 -22.49
C LEU A 10 -1.95 30.01 -21.73
N GLY A 11 -2.02 30.05 -20.39
CA GLY A 11 -0.87 29.70 -19.58
C GLY A 11 -0.43 28.29 -19.94
N PRO A 12 0.85 27.93 -19.69
CA PRO A 12 1.25 26.54 -19.76
C PRO A 12 0.30 25.70 -18.89
N PRO A 13 0.02 24.43 -19.26
CA PRO A 13 -0.67 23.54 -18.35
C PRO A 13 0.08 23.61 -17.02
N ASP A 14 -0.64 23.91 -15.94
CA ASP A 14 -0.09 23.78 -14.59
C ASP A 14 0.39 22.33 -14.52
N ASP A 15 1.72 22.15 -14.48
CA ASP A 15 2.37 20.83 -14.54
C ASP A 15 2.03 20.07 -13.26
N GLY A 16 0.82 19.52 -13.23
CA GLY A 16 0.32 18.29 -12.62
C GLY A 16 0.69 17.97 -11.18
N GLN A 17 1.36 18.85 -10.44
CA GLN A 17 2.02 18.45 -9.21
C GLN A 17 0.97 18.39 -8.09
N PRO A 18 0.75 17.20 -7.49
CA PRO A 18 -0.29 17.05 -6.50
C PRO A 18 0.02 17.96 -5.31
N SER A 19 -1.00 18.63 -4.78
CA SER A 19 -0.86 19.45 -3.57
C SER A 19 -0.38 18.59 -2.40
N CYS A 20 0.23 19.21 -1.39
CA CYS A 20 0.70 18.50 -0.20
C CYS A 20 -0.43 17.67 0.45
N GLY A 21 -1.64 18.25 0.55
CA GLY A 21 -2.82 17.56 1.07
C GLY A 21 -3.21 16.34 0.23
N ARG A 22 -3.27 16.48 -1.10
CA ARG A 22 -3.62 15.37 -2.01
C ARG A 22 -2.64 14.20 -1.92
N ARG A 23 -1.34 14.48 -1.70
CA ARG A 23 -0.32 13.43 -1.53
C ARG A 23 -0.52 12.58 -0.29
N TYR A 24 -0.82 13.21 0.84
CA TYR A 24 -1.06 12.48 2.09
C TYR A 24 -2.42 11.80 2.09
N GLU A 25 -3.41 12.37 1.41
CA GLU A 25 -4.70 11.71 1.18
C GLU A 25 -4.53 10.42 0.36
N ALA A 26 -3.84 10.49 -0.78
CA ALA A 26 -3.55 9.32 -1.61
C ALA A 26 -2.78 8.26 -0.82
N PHE A 27 -1.78 8.68 -0.03
CA PHE A 27 -1.03 7.77 0.84
C PHE A 27 -1.94 7.10 1.89
N GLY A 28 -2.79 7.87 2.56
CA GLY A 28 -3.74 7.33 3.54
C GLY A 28 -4.70 6.29 2.94
N ARG A 29 -5.18 6.52 1.71
CA ARG A 29 -6.04 5.57 1.00
C ARG A 29 -5.30 4.28 0.62
N VAL A 30 -4.06 4.40 0.13
CA VAL A 30 -3.21 3.23 -0.16
C VAL A 30 -2.96 2.42 1.11
N MET A 31 -2.58 3.08 2.22
CA MET A 31 -2.35 2.39 3.48
C MET A 31 -3.61 1.75 4.04
N ALA A 32 -4.78 2.39 3.90
CA ALA A 32 -6.06 1.82 4.30
C ALA A 32 -6.43 0.57 3.47
N ALA A 33 -6.20 0.60 2.16
CA ALA A 33 -6.41 -0.56 1.29
C ALA A 33 -5.47 -1.72 1.65
N LEU A 34 -4.19 -1.43 1.93
CA LEU A 34 -3.23 -2.45 2.39
C LEU A 34 -3.60 -3.01 3.76
N ALA A 35 -4.07 -2.18 4.68
CA ALA A 35 -4.52 -2.62 6.01
C ALA A 35 -5.74 -3.54 5.93
N GLY A 36 -6.59 -3.37 4.92
CA GLY A 36 -7.70 -4.30 4.63
C GLY A 36 -7.26 -5.69 4.20
N GLU A 37 -6.02 -5.83 3.70
CA GLU A 37 -5.40 -7.10 3.30
C GLU A 37 -4.34 -7.55 4.31
N SER A 38 -4.70 -7.59 5.60
CA SER A 38 -3.79 -7.86 6.71
C SER A 38 -3.01 -9.17 6.54
N GLU A 39 -3.66 -10.27 6.15
CA GLU A 39 -3.02 -11.57 5.92
C GLU A 39 -1.87 -11.48 4.89
N LEU A 40 -2.02 -10.62 3.89
CA LEU A 40 -1.06 -10.45 2.81
C LEU A 40 0.11 -9.56 3.28
N MET A 41 -0.20 -8.55 4.09
CA MET A 41 0.78 -7.63 4.66
C MET A 41 1.61 -8.22 5.81
N GLU A 42 1.06 -9.13 6.61
CA GLU A 42 1.77 -9.84 7.68
C GLU A 42 2.93 -10.69 7.15
N SER A 43 2.88 -11.09 5.88
CA SER A 43 3.97 -11.83 5.24
C SER A 43 5.15 -10.97 4.79
N CYS A 44 5.01 -9.64 4.83
CA CYS A 44 6.08 -8.71 4.46
C CYS A 44 7.06 -8.53 5.61
N HIS A 45 8.34 -8.87 5.38
CA HIS A 45 9.42 -8.50 6.27
C HIS A 45 9.96 -7.11 5.89
N ASP A 46 10.47 -6.35 6.87
CA ASP A 46 11.06 -5.01 6.65
C ASP A 46 10.20 -4.07 5.78
N LEU A 47 8.87 -4.06 5.99
CA LEU A 47 7.98 -3.13 5.30
C LEU A 47 8.35 -1.68 5.66
N THR A 48 8.62 -0.88 4.64
CA THR A 48 9.01 0.52 4.77
C THR A 48 8.27 1.36 3.74
N TRP A 49 7.86 2.56 4.15
CA TRP A 49 7.36 3.59 3.24
C TRP A 49 8.17 4.87 3.42
N ARG A 50 8.50 5.51 2.31
CA ARG A 50 9.25 6.77 2.33
C ARG A 50 8.85 7.65 1.16
N ARG A 51 8.93 8.95 1.37
CA ARG A 51 8.73 9.93 0.32
C ARG A 51 10.00 10.05 -0.53
N GLY A 52 9.85 9.99 -1.84
CA GLY A 52 10.90 10.25 -2.82
C GLY A 52 11.16 11.75 -2.98
N THR A 53 12.29 12.10 -3.59
CA THR A 53 12.62 13.49 -3.95
C THR A 53 11.76 14.00 -5.11
N ASP A 54 11.16 13.08 -5.88
CA ASP A 54 10.24 13.30 -6.98
C ASP A 54 8.77 13.42 -6.52
N HIS A 55 8.53 13.58 -5.21
CA HIS A 55 7.20 13.64 -4.61
C HIS A 55 6.38 12.34 -4.74
N SER A 56 7.01 11.24 -5.17
CA SER A 56 6.41 9.91 -5.16
C SER A 56 6.48 9.28 -3.76
N TRP A 57 5.68 8.25 -3.56
CA TRP A 57 5.78 7.36 -2.41
C TRP A 57 6.45 6.07 -2.82
N HIS A 58 7.49 5.68 -2.10
CA HIS A 58 8.12 4.37 -2.25
C HIS A 58 7.66 3.47 -1.13
N ILE A 59 7.03 2.34 -1.48
CA ILE A 59 6.66 1.28 -0.54
C ILE A 59 7.52 0.07 -0.88
N ARG A 60 8.31 -0.37 0.09
CA ARG A 60 9.26 -1.46 -0.11
C ARG A 60 9.16 -2.47 1.02
N TRP A 61 9.21 -3.74 0.67
CA TRP A 61 9.27 -4.86 1.60
C TRP A 61 10.28 -5.91 1.13
N ARG A 62 10.71 -6.77 2.06
CA ARG A 62 11.54 -7.96 1.83
C ARG A 62 10.72 -9.18 2.18
N ASP A 63 10.86 -10.26 1.42
CA ASP A 63 10.01 -11.44 1.54
C ASP A 63 8.50 -11.11 1.46
N GLY A 64 7.67 -12.06 1.03
CA GLY A 64 6.24 -11.79 0.88
C GLY A 64 5.82 -11.56 -0.57
N PRO A 65 4.67 -10.90 -0.80
CA PRO A 65 3.96 -10.87 -2.07
C PRO A 65 4.77 -10.20 -3.18
N ARG A 66 4.43 -10.55 -4.42
CA ARG A 66 4.93 -9.87 -5.61
C ARG A 66 4.38 -8.43 -5.66
N ALA A 67 5.18 -7.50 -6.17
CA ALA A 67 4.72 -6.12 -6.39
C ALA A 67 3.48 -6.07 -7.31
N ALA A 68 3.40 -6.97 -8.29
CA ALA A 68 2.22 -7.13 -9.14
C ALA A 68 0.94 -7.54 -8.38
N GLU A 69 1.06 -8.40 -7.35
CA GLU A 69 -0.08 -8.83 -6.53
C GLU A 69 -0.61 -7.64 -5.70
N ILE A 70 0.31 -6.86 -5.11
CA ILE A 70 -0.05 -5.63 -4.40
C ILE A 70 -0.68 -4.60 -5.33
N ALA A 71 -0.13 -4.44 -6.55
CA ALA A 71 -0.69 -3.53 -7.54
C ALA A 71 -2.14 -3.90 -7.91
N ALA A 72 -2.43 -5.19 -8.09
CA ALA A 72 -3.77 -5.66 -8.37
C ALA A 72 -4.73 -5.41 -7.19
N VAL A 73 -4.29 -5.69 -5.96
CA VAL A 73 -5.05 -5.38 -4.74
C VAL A 73 -5.39 -3.90 -4.66
N LEU A 74 -4.40 -3.02 -4.83
CA LEU A 74 -4.63 -1.58 -4.76
C LEU A 74 -5.59 -1.09 -5.85
N THR A 75 -5.50 -1.67 -7.05
CA THR A 75 -6.42 -1.35 -8.14
C THR A 75 -7.86 -1.77 -7.82
N ALA A 76 -8.05 -2.88 -7.11
CA ALA A 76 -9.36 -3.39 -6.74
C ALA A 76 -9.96 -2.68 -5.49
N HIS A 77 -9.12 -2.28 -4.54
CA HIS A 77 -9.57 -1.90 -3.19
C HIS A 77 -9.38 -0.43 -2.83
N VAL A 78 -8.58 0.35 -3.57
CA VAL A 78 -8.54 1.79 -3.37
C VAL A 78 -9.80 2.39 -4.00
N PRO A 79 -10.74 2.92 -3.20
CA PRO A 79 -12.06 3.26 -3.70
C PRO A 79 -12.02 4.52 -4.59
N ASP A 80 -12.72 4.46 -5.72
CA ASP A 80 -13.00 5.57 -6.67
C ASP A 80 -14.02 6.58 -6.08
N SER A 81 -14.10 6.68 -4.75
CA SER A 81 -15.28 7.19 -4.06
C SER A 81 -15.38 8.72 -3.99
N ALA A 82 -14.47 9.48 -4.60
CA ALA A 82 -14.49 10.95 -4.53
C ALA A 82 -14.58 11.65 -5.89
N CYS A 83 -14.22 10.99 -7.00
CA CYS A 83 -14.29 11.57 -8.34
C CYS A 83 -14.39 10.43 -9.36
N PRO A 84 -15.43 10.37 -10.21
CA PRO A 84 -15.44 9.41 -11.31
C PRO A 84 -14.20 9.64 -12.19
N GLY A 85 -13.26 8.69 -12.17
CA GLY A 85 -11.96 8.78 -12.85
C GLY A 85 -10.74 8.84 -11.93
N SER A 86 -10.92 8.82 -10.61
CA SER A 86 -9.84 8.70 -9.62
C SER A 86 -9.48 7.22 -9.39
N SER A 87 -9.21 6.51 -10.49
CA SER A 87 -8.80 5.12 -10.45
C SER A 87 -7.31 5.00 -10.21
N VAL A 88 -6.89 3.90 -9.58
CA VAL A 88 -5.47 3.51 -9.53
C VAL A 88 -5.08 3.04 -10.92
N VAL A 89 -4.12 3.71 -11.55
CA VAL A 89 -3.69 3.40 -12.92
C VAL A 89 -2.23 2.95 -12.92
N PRO A 90 -1.87 1.83 -13.58
CA PRO A 90 -0.47 1.50 -13.82
C PRO A 90 0.24 2.62 -14.59
N ALA A 91 1.28 3.20 -13.99
CA ALA A 91 2.08 4.28 -14.57
C ALA A 91 3.43 3.78 -15.13
N GLY A 92 3.63 2.46 -15.17
CA GLY A 92 4.83 1.83 -15.69
C GLY A 92 4.71 0.29 -15.70
N PRO A 93 5.80 -0.42 -16.04
CA PRO A 93 5.81 -1.88 -16.06
C PRO A 93 5.48 -2.47 -14.69
N VAL A 94 4.55 -3.43 -14.68
CA VAL A 94 4.19 -4.19 -13.49
C VAL A 94 4.88 -5.55 -13.56
N THR A 95 5.83 -5.77 -12.66
CA THR A 95 6.66 -6.98 -12.59
C THR A 95 6.52 -7.66 -11.23
N ALA A 96 7.12 -8.84 -11.07
CA ALA A 96 7.13 -9.53 -9.78
C ALA A 96 7.81 -8.71 -8.66
N GLY A 97 8.87 -7.96 -8.98
CA GLY A 97 9.67 -7.23 -7.99
C GLY A 97 9.37 -5.73 -7.93
N THR A 98 8.70 -5.15 -8.92
CA THR A 98 8.44 -3.70 -8.97
C THR A 98 7.15 -3.39 -9.72
N ALA A 99 6.40 -2.40 -9.24
CA ALA A 99 5.25 -1.84 -9.93
C ALA A 99 5.14 -0.35 -9.65
N THR A 100 4.69 0.44 -10.63
CA THR A 100 4.45 1.87 -10.47
C THR A 100 2.98 2.18 -10.75
N LEU A 101 2.34 2.88 -9.82
CA LEU A 101 0.92 3.23 -9.86
C LEU A 101 0.77 4.75 -9.75
N ASP A 102 -0.15 5.31 -10.52
CA ASP A 102 -0.71 6.63 -10.27
C ASP A 102 -1.97 6.44 -9.42
N VAL A 103 -2.00 7.10 -8.26
CA VAL A 103 -3.16 7.16 -7.37
C VAL A 103 -3.49 8.62 -7.15
N MET A 104 -4.61 9.09 -7.70
CA MET A 104 -5.04 10.50 -7.57
C MET A 104 -4.02 11.52 -8.10
N GLY A 105 -3.25 11.20 -9.14
CA GLY A 105 -2.16 12.04 -9.64
C GLY A 105 -0.90 12.00 -8.79
N VAL A 106 -0.77 11.01 -7.90
CA VAL A 106 0.40 10.80 -7.03
C VAL A 106 1.03 9.46 -7.39
N LEU A 107 2.33 9.47 -7.70
CA LEU A 107 3.05 8.24 -8.05
C LEU A 107 3.40 7.41 -6.81
N PHE A 108 3.16 6.11 -6.91
CA PHE A 108 3.55 5.09 -5.95
C PHE A 108 4.48 4.09 -6.64
N VAL A 109 5.65 3.89 -6.07
CA VAL A 109 6.63 2.88 -6.51
C VAL A 109 6.66 1.76 -5.49
N LEU A 110 6.14 0.61 -5.89
CA LEU A 110 6.11 -0.61 -5.10
C LEU A 110 7.35 -1.45 -5.40
N ARG A 111 8.04 -1.94 -4.37
CA ARG A 111 9.23 -2.78 -4.55
C ARG A 111 9.24 -3.96 -3.58
N SER A 112 9.22 -5.16 -4.15
CA SER A 112 9.49 -6.41 -3.44
C SER A 112 10.94 -6.81 -3.72
N VAL A 113 11.77 -6.88 -2.66
CA VAL A 113 13.21 -7.18 -2.79
C VAL A 113 13.44 -8.68 -3.06
N ASP A 114 12.67 -9.54 -2.39
CA ASP A 114 12.76 -11.00 -2.48
C ASP A 114 11.33 -11.59 -2.66
N PRO A 115 10.72 -11.46 -3.87
CA PRO A 115 9.31 -11.78 -4.05
C PRO A 115 9.05 -13.28 -4.00
N VAL A 116 8.06 -13.68 -3.19
CA VAL A 116 7.55 -15.05 -3.12
C VAL A 116 6.05 -15.01 -3.46
N SER A 117 5.61 -15.86 -4.38
CA SER A 117 4.19 -15.85 -4.81
C SER A 117 3.24 -16.14 -3.66
N ARG A 118 2.08 -15.47 -3.64
CA ARG A 118 1.01 -15.70 -2.65
C ARG A 118 0.58 -17.18 -2.55
N GLU A 119 0.55 -17.89 -3.66
CA GLU A 119 0.24 -19.34 -3.70
C GLU A 119 1.20 -20.18 -2.85
N ARG A 120 2.49 -19.80 -2.80
CA ARG A 120 3.49 -20.48 -1.95
C ARG A 120 3.31 -20.14 -0.47
N PHE A 121 2.79 -18.96 -0.14
CA PHE A 121 2.47 -18.59 1.25
C PHE A 121 1.25 -19.33 1.80
N ARG A 122 0.18 -19.47 0.99
CA ARG A 122 -1.00 -20.26 1.37
C ARG A 122 -0.69 -21.74 1.60
N GLY A 123 0.38 -22.25 0.98
CA GLY A 123 0.88 -23.61 1.18
C GLY A 123 1.74 -23.82 2.43
N ARG A 124 2.02 -22.79 3.25
CA ARG A 124 2.86 -22.88 4.45
C ARG A 124 1.98 -22.98 5.72
N PRO A 125 1.68 -24.18 6.24
CA PRO A 125 0.76 -24.37 7.37
C PRO A 125 1.24 -23.83 8.73
N GLY A 126 2.39 -23.14 8.79
CA GLY A 126 3.03 -22.70 10.04
C GLY A 126 2.63 -21.30 10.53
N LEU A 127 2.30 -20.36 9.64
CA LEU A 127 2.06 -18.96 10.04
C LEU A 127 0.68 -18.77 10.68
N ARG A 128 -0.34 -19.50 10.22
CA ARG A 128 -1.68 -19.51 10.84
C ARG A 128 -1.68 -20.04 12.28
N ARG A 129 -0.79 -20.96 12.62
CA ARG A 129 -0.71 -21.54 13.98
C ARG A 129 -0.02 -20.62 14.99
N LEU A 130 0.82 -19.69 14.52
CA LEU A 130 1.51 -18.76 15.42
C LEU A 130 0.60 -17.60 15.80
N ASP A 131 -0.16 -17.05 14.86
CA ASP A 131 -1.14 -16.00 15.12
C ASP A 131 -2.24 -16.49 16.08
N GLU A 132 -2.80 -17.69 15.83
CA GLU A 132 -3.78 -18.31 16.73
C GLU A 132 -3.18 -18.70 18.11
N ALA A 133 -1.87 -18.93 18.20
CA ALA A 133 -1.16 -19.15 19.46
C ALA A 133 -0.81 -17.84 20.20
N LEU A 134 -0.76 -16.71 19.50
CA LEU A 134 -0.46 -15.37 20.02
C LEU A 134 -1.72 -14.53 20.27
N ASP A 135 -2.88 -14.96 19.78
CA ASP A 135 -4.17 -14.36 20.10
C ASP A 135 -4.54 -14.56 21.59
N THR A 136 -4.09 -13.62 22.40
CA THR A 136 -4.40 -13.54 23.83
C THR A 136 -5.80 -13.01 24.13
N THR A 137 -6.56 -12.59 23.11
CA THR A 137 -7.93 -12.07 23.29
C THR A 137 -8.95 -13.20 23.51
N ARG A 138 -8.64 -14.41 23.03
CA ARG A 138 -9.31 -15.67 23.40
C ARG A 138 -8.78 -16.25 24.73
N ARG A 139 -8.69 -15.43 25.77
CA ARG A 139 -8.40 -15.93 27.13
C ARG A 139 -9.61 -16.68 27.71
N THR A 140 -9.76 -17.96 27.37
CA THR A 140 -10.42 -18.88 28.31
C THR A 140 -9.50 -19.06 29.50
N ALA A 141 -10.00 -18.66 30.67
CA ALA A 141 -9.34 -18.76 31.96
C ALA A 141 -8.72 -20.14 32.21
N ARG A 142 -7.42 -20.28 31.95
CA ARG A 142 -6.61 -21.35 32.51
C ARG A 142 -5.38 -20.71 33.10
N ARG A 143 -5.27 -20.77 34.43
CA ARG A 143 -4.09 -20.39 35.20
C ARG A 143 -2.86 -21.00 34.56
N HIS A 144 -1.84 -20.19 34.36
CA HIS A 144 -0.64 -20.65 33.70
C HIS A 144 0.29 -21.36 34.70
N PRO A 145 0.98 -22.44 34.29
CA PRO A 145 1.84 -23.24 35.19
C PRO A 145 2.99 -22.46 35.84
N TRP A 146 3.40 -21.33 35.28
CA TRP A 146 4.48 -20.49 35.81
C TRP A 146 4.07 -19.67 37.04
N GLU A 147 2.77 -19.48 37.31
CA GLU A 147 2.28 -18.82 38.53
C GLU A 147 2.50 -19.69 39.78
N VAL A 148 2.71 -21.01 39.62
CA VAL A 148 3.04 -21.93 40.72
C VAL A 148 4.53 -21.86 41.09
N LEU A 149 5.39 -21.41 40.17
CA LEU A 149 6.84 -21.40 40.36
C LEU A 149 7.37 -20.10 40.99
N LEU A 150 6.57 -19.03 41.01
CA LEU A 150 6.97 -17.74 41.59
C LEU A 150 6.38 -17.47 42.98
N GLY A 151 5.74 -18.48 43.59
CA GLY A 151 5.32 -18.43 45.00
C GLY A 151 4.27 -17.36 45.30
N GLY A 152 3.00 -17.72 45.11
CA GLY A 152 1.91 -17.07 45.85
C GLY A 152 1.88 -17.54 47.30
#